data_AF-I2CQ39-F1
#
_entry.id   AF-I2CQ39-F1
#
_cell.length_a   1.000
_cell.length_b   1.000
_cell.length_c   1.000
_cell.angle_alpha   90.00
_cell.angle_beta   90.00
_cell.angle_gamma   90.00
#
_symmetry.space_group_name_H-M   'P 1'
#
loop_
_entity.id
_entity.type
_entity.pdbx_description
1 polymer ?
#
loop_
_entity_poly.entity_id
_entity_poly.type
_entity_poly.pdbx_seq_one_letter_code
_entity_poly.pdbx_strand_id
1 'polypeptide(L)'
;MTGSGRSEEESTIAVFWSGNQMLSLHNMIRQITASMDLVEAGPFFKGGAVAFADAQIAAWDSKYHYSFWRPVSAIRLGNGDEYPLASDASWTPLRPTPIHPDYVAGHATTTASVVQALRFLLGGEDTVDVTLPSYAMQMGNSTVPGPR
;
A
#
# COMPACT_ATOMS: atom_id res chain seq x y z
N MET A 1 3.69 -16.16 16.67
CA MET A 1 2.41 -16.46 15.98
C MET A 1 2.37 -17.95 15.72
N THR A 2 1.53 -18.69 16.43
CA THR A 2 1.32 -20.13 16.17
C THR A 2 0.25 -20.29 15.10
N GLY A 3 0.51 -21.07 14.04
CA GLY A 3 -0.48 -21.48 13.03
C GLY A 3 -0.40 -20.83 11.64
N SER A 4 0.49 -19.88 11.38
CA SER A 4 0.70 -19.33 10.03
C SER A 4 1.88 -20.03 9.34
N GLY A 5 1.71 -20.44 8.08
CA GLY A 5 2.80 -20.92 7.21
C GLY A 5 3.65 -19.79 6.61
N ARG A 6 3.36 -18.53 6.95
CA ARG A 6 4.07 -17.35 6.44
C ARG A 6 5.54 -17.35 6.89
N SER A 7 6.45 -17.08 5.96
CA SER A 7 7.88 -16.94 6.22
C SER A 7 8.21 -15.63 6.98
N GLU A 8 9.45 -15.53 7.46
CA GLU A 8 9.96 -14.28 8.04
C GLU A 8 10.04 -13.16 7.00
N GLU A 9 10.46 -13.48 5.78
CA GLU A 9 10.54 -12.53 4.67
C GLU A 9 9.16 -11.96 4.31
N GLU A 10 8.15 -12.82 4.16
CA GLU A 10 6.78 -12.38 3.87
C GLU A 10 6.22 -11.51 5.01
N SER A 11 6.55 -11.84 6.26
CA SER A 11 6.18 -11.01 7.43
C SER A 11 6.86 -9.63 7.36
N THR A 12 8.12 -9.59 6.95
CA THR A 12 8.91 -8.37 6.78
C THR A 12 8.33 -7.50 5.66
N ILE A 13 8.01 -8.08 4.50
CA ILE A 13 7.39 -7.39 3.36
C ILE A 13 6.03 -6.80 3.76
N ALA A 14 5.20 -7.57 4.45
CA ALA A 14 3.89 -7.10 4.92
C ALA A 14 3.99 -5.92 5.90
N VAL A 15 5.02 -5.92 6.76
CA VAL A 15 5.29 -4.78 7.64
C VAL A 15 5.85 -3.60 6.83
N PHE A 16 6.81 -3.83 5.93
CA PHE A 16 7.47 -2.79 5.13
C PHE A 16 6.45 -1.90 4.40
N TRP A 17 5.48 -2.51 3.73
CA TRP A 17 4.48 -1.79 2.93
C TRP A 17 3.28 -1.27 3.73
N SER A 18 3.23 -1.46 5.06
CA SER A 18 2.13 -0.99 5.90
C SER A 18 2.26 0.47 6.37
N GLY A 19 3.33 1.14 5.94
CA GLY A 19 3.62 2.53 6.28
C GLY A 19 2.83 3.56 5.46
N ASN A 20 3.19 4.82 5.65
CA ASN A 20 2.60 5.91 4.88
C ASN A 20 3.06 5.83 3.40
N GLN A 21 2.16 5.37 2.53
CA GLN A 21 2.46 5.24 1.10
C GLN A 21 2.77 6.54 0.39
N MET A 22 2.14 7.66 0.79
CA MET A 22 2.43 8.96 0.18
C MET A 22 3.89 9.33 0.37
N LEU A 23 4.46 9.07 1.54
CA LEU A 23 5.88 9.31 1.79
C LEU A 23 6.76 8.38 0.97
N SER A 24 6.44 7.09 0.86
CA SER A 24 7.17 6.15 0.00
C SER A 24 7.19 6.61 -1.45
N LEU A 25 6.02 6.90 -2.03
CA LEU A 25 5.89 7.27 -3.44
C LEU A 25 6.51 8.64 -3.72
N HIS A 26 6.39 9.61 -2.82
CA HIS A 26 7.03 10.90 -2.98
C HIS A 26 8.57 10.79 -2.92
N ASN A 27 9.12 9.96 -2.03
CA ASN A 27 10.57 9.73 -1.98
C ASN A 27 11.10 8.95 -3.18
N MET A 28 10.28 8.10 -3.79
CA MET A 28 10.59 7.48 -5.09
C MET A 28 10.71 8.54 -6.18
N ILE A 29 9.75 9.46 -6.29
CA ILE A 29 9.78 10.55 -7.27
C ILE A 29 11.03 11.42 -7.08
N ARG A 30 11.35 11.79 -5.83
CA ARG A 30 12.55 12.58 -5.52
C ARG A 30 13.85 11.92 -5.97
N GLN A 31 13.95 10.59 -5.87
CA GLN A 31 15.13 9.85 -6.32
C GLN A 31 15.21 9.79 -7.85
N ILE A 32 14.09 9.51 -8.51
CA ILE A 32 14.01 9.47 -9.98
C ILE A 32 14.42 10.82 -10.59
N THR A 33 14.00 11.93 -9.98
CA THR A 33 14.26 13.27 -10.51
C THR A 33 15.54 13.91 -9.94
N ALA A 34 16.40 13.16 -9.24
CA ALA A 34 17.51 13.76 -8.49
C ALA A 34 18.56 14.46 -9.38
N SER A 35 18.72 14.01 -10.63
CA SER A 35 19.64 14.60 -11.62
C SER A 35 18.97 15.54 -12.61
N MET A 36 17.65 15.71 -12.53
CA MET A 36 16.86 16.53 -13.44
C MET A 36 16.87 18.00 -13.00
N ASP A 37 16.71 18.91 -13.95
CA ASP A 37 16.42 20.31 -13.61
C ASP A 37 14.96 20.50 -13.15
N LEU A 38 14.62 21.72 -12.73
CA LEU A 38 13.28 22.03 -12.22
C LEU A 38 12.16 21.81 -13.26
N VAL A 39 12.44 22.11 -14.54
CA VAL A 39 11.46 22.02 -15.62
C VAL A 39 11.23 20.55 -15.97
N GLU A 40 12.30 19.75 -15.99
CA GLU A 40 12.26 18.31 -16.22
C GLU A 40 11.58 17.55 -15.06
N ALA A 41 11.86 17.93 -13.80
CA ALA A 41 11.30 17.27 -12.62
C ALA A 41 9.81 17.59 -12.37
N GLY A 42 9.35 18.80 -12.74
CA GLY A 42 8.00 19.28 -12.48
C GLY A 42 6.87 18.32 -12.92
N PRO A 43 6.91 17.78 -14.16
CA PRO A 43 5.95 16.79 -14.64
C PRO A 43 5.85 15.53 -13.77
N PHE A 44 6.94 15.05 -13.18
CA PHE A 44 6.95 13.84 -12.34
C PHE A 44 6.20 14.05 -11.03
N PHE A 45 6.46 15.16 -10.34
CA PHE A 45 5.73 15.52 -9.13
C PHE A 45 4.25 15.77 -9.41
N LYS A 46 3.94 16.51 -10.48
CA LYS A 46 2.55 16.80 -10.87
C LYS A 46 1.81 15.52 -11.24
N GLY A 47 2.38 14.73 -12.15
CA GLY A 47 1.78 13.50 -12.65
C GLY A 47 1.56 12.48 -11.53
N GLY A 48 2.57 12.26 -10.68
CA GLY A 48 2.46 11.38 -9.53
C GLY A 48 1.41 11.84 -8.51
N ALA A 49 1.34 13.13 -8.21
CA ALA A 49 0.36 13.67 -7.26
C ALA A 49 -1.09 13.56 -7.77
N VAL A 50 -1.33 13.90 -9.03
CA VAL A 50 -2.66 13.80 -9.65
C VAL A 50 -3.08 12.33 -9.74
N ALA A 51 -2.20 11.45 -10.22
CA ALA A 51 -2.49 10.02 -10.31
C ALA A 51 -2.84 9.42 -8.95
N PHE A 52 -2.08 9.76 -7.89
CA PHE A 52 -2.38 9.31 -6.54
C PHE A 52 -3.76 9.80 -6.07
N ALA A 53 -4.06 11.09 -6.23
CA ALA A 53 -5.30 11.69 -5.75
C ALA A 53 -6.53 11.06 -6.41
N ASP A 54 -6.51 10.94 -7.75
CA ASP A 54 -7.61 10.35 -8.51
C ASP A 54 -7.79 8.87 -8.18
N ALA A 55 -6.68 8.12 -8.04
CA ALA A 55 -6.71 6.73 -7.61
C ALA A 55 -7.28 6.57 -6.19
N GLN A 56 -7.02 7.52 -5.30
CA GLN A 56 -7.59 7.50 -3.96
C GLN A 56 -9.09 7.70 -3.98
N ILE A 57 -9.57 8.68 -4.75
CA ILE A 57 -10.99 8.96 -4.93
C ILE A 57 -11.70 7.72 -5.49
N ALA A 58 -11.18 7.15 -6.58
CA ALA A 58 -11.76 5.97 -7.22
C ALA A 58 -11.76 4.74 -6.29
N ALA A 59 -10.69 4.53 -5.52
CA ALA A 59 -10.62 3.44 -4.57
C ALA A 59 -11.64 3.60 -3.43
N TRP A 60 -11.84 4.82 -2.92
CA TRP A 60 -12.81 5.07 -1.85
C TRP A 60 -14.25 4.98 -2.36
N ASP A 61 -14.52 5.50 -3.55
CA ASP A 61 -15.81 5.32 -4.22
C ASP A 61 -16.15 3.83 -4.35
N SER A 62 -15.22 3.03 -4.88
CA SER A 62 -15.39 1.57 -4.97
C SER A 62 -15.60 0.92 -3.60
N LYS A 63 -14.83 1.33 -2.58
CA LYS A 63 -14.97 0.79 -1.21
C LYS A 63 -16.36 0.94 -0.66
N TYR A 64 -16.94 2.12 -0.81
CA TYR A 64 -18.27 2.39 -0.27
C TYR A 64 -19.40 1.93 -1.21
N HIS A 65 -19.14 1.83 -2.51
CA HIS A 65 -20.05 1.21 -3.46
C HIS A 65 -20.24 -0.29 -3.16
N TYR A 66 -19.16 -1.06 -3.03
CA TYR A 66 -19.24 -2.51 -2.81
C TYR A 66 -19.35 -2.91 -1.33
N SER A 67 -18.86 -2.09 -0.41
CA SER A 67 -18.95 -2.30 1.05
C SER A 67 -18.51 -3.70 1.51
N PHE A 68 -17.49 -4.26 0.85
CA PHE A 68 -17.03 -5.63 1.08
C PHE A 68 -16.38 -5.79 2.48
N TRP A 69 -16.73 -6.87 3.17
CA TRP A 69 -16.17 -7.24 4.47
C TRP A 69 -14.66 -7.51 4.44
N ARG A 70 -14.01 -7.37 5.60
CA ARG A 70 -12.58 -7.63 5.78
C ARG A 70 -12.30 -9.12 5.99
N PRO A 71 -11.10 -9.63 5.62
CA PRO A 71 -10.73 -11.03 5.84
C PRO A 71 -10.88 -11.51 7.28
N VAL A 72 -10.59 -10.66 8.28
CA VAL A 72 -10.77 -11.02 9.70
C VAL A 72 -12.23 -11.31 10.05
N SER A 73 -13.17 -10.56 9.48
CA SER A 73 -14.60 -10.80 9.65
C SER A 73 -15.02 -12.07 8.92
N ALA A 74 -14.58 -12.23 7.67
CA ALA A 74 -14.91 -13.38 6.85
C ALA A 74 -14.44 -14.70 7.45
N ILE A 75 -13.18 -14.78 7.88
CA ILE A 75 -12.60 -16.01 8.44
C ILE A 75 -13.19 -16.33 9.81
N ARG A 76 -13.42 -15.33 10.67
CA ARG A 76 -13.98 -15.58 12.01
C ARG A 76 -15.43 -16.02 11.99
N LEU A 77 -16.22 -15.47 11.06
CA LEU A 77 -17.65 -15.78 10.95
C LEU A 77 -17.92 -16.99 10.05
N GLY A 78 -17.02 -17.29 9.11
CA GLY A 78 -17.31 -18.20 8.00
C GLY A 78 -18.39 -17.61 7.07
N ASN A 79 -18.81 -18.38 6.06
CA ASN A 79 -19.94 -18.01 5.19
C ASN A 79 -20.97 -19.14 4.96
N GLY A 80 -21.04 -20.11 5.87
CA GLY A 80 -22.08 -21.14 5.83
C GLY A 80 -22.04 -21.98 4.56
N ASP A 81 -23.20 -22.36 4.04
CA ASP A 81 -23.34 -23.37 2.97
C ASP A 81 -23.04 -22.85 1.56
N GLU A 82 -22.89 -21.53 1.36
CA GLU A 82 -22.71 -20.93 0.02
C GLU A 82 -21.24 -21.00 -0.46
N TYR A 83 -20.30 -21.09 0.46
CA TYR A 83 -18.89 -21.44 0.21
C TYR A 83 -18.31 -22.17 1.43
N PRO A 84 -17.41 -23.15 1.28
CA PRO A 84 -16.90 -23.92 2.41
C PRO A 84 -15.80 -23.16 3.20
N LEU A 85 -16.03 -21.91 3.61
CA LEU A 85 -15.13 -21.23 4.54
C LEU A 85 -15.50 -21.63 5.97
N ALA A 86 -14.76 -22.61 6.51
CA ALA A 86 -14.86 -22.96 7.92
C ALA A 86 -14.53 -21.72 8.79
N SER A 87 -15.36 -21.45 9.79
CA SER A 87 -15.13 -20.37 10.74
C SER A 87 -13.96 -20.69 11.67
N ASP A 88 -13.04 -19.73 11.85
CA ASP A 88 -12.02 -19.75 12.91
C ASP A 88 -12.09 -18.46 13.72
N ALA A 89 -12.84 -18.50 14.83
CA ALA A 89 -13.05 -17.36 15.71
C ALA A 89 -11.75 -16.83 16.35
N SER A 90 -10.70 -17.65 16.43
CA SER A 90 -9.41 -17.29 17.03
C SER A 90 -8.44 -16.64 16.04
N TRP A 91 -8.71 -16.75 14.73
CA TRP A 91 -7.84 -16.24 13.68
C TRP A 91 -7.60 -14.74 13.84
N THR A 92 -6.37 -14.28 13.65
CA THR A 92 -6.02 -12.85 13.69
C THR A 92 -5.05 -12.51 12.56
N PRO A 93 -5.23 -11.35 11.88
CA PRO A 93 -4.27 -10.90 10.89
C PRO A 93 -2.95 -10.50 11.55
N LEU A 94 -1.88 -10.44 10.76
CA LEU A 94 -0.57 -9.95 11.21
C LEU A 94 -0.60 -8.47 11.63
N ARG A 95 -1.32 -7.66 10.86
CA ARG A 95 -1.44 -6.22 11.07
C ARG A 95 -2.89 -5.90 11.46
N PRO A 96 -3.10 -4.90 12.33
CA PRO A 96 -4.43 -4.38 12.60
C PRO A 96 -5.17 -4.05 11.30
N THR A 97 -6.42 -4.51 11.19
CA THR A 97 -7.25 -4.25 10.02
C THR A 97 -7.70 -2.78 10.01
N PRO A 98 -7.49 -2.03 8.92
CA PRO A 98 -7.92 -0.63 8.85
C PRO A 98 -9.45 -0.47 8.82
N ILE A 99 -9.93 0.64 9.38
CA ILE A 99 -11.35 0.98 9.58
C ILE A 99 -12.07 1.49 8.31
N HIS A 100 -12.00 0.71 7.23
CA HIS A 100 -12.72 0.97 5.98
C HIS A 100 -13.03 -0.36 5.26
N PRO A 101 -13.95 -0.41 4.28
CA PRO A 101 -14.25 -1.63 3.51
C PRO A 101 -13.03 -2.19 2.77
N ASP A 102 -13.09 -3.47 2.42
CA ASP A 102 -11.93 -4.20 1.88
C ASP A 102 -11.63 -3.87 0.43
N TYR A 103 -12.61 -4.08 -0.46
CA TYR A 103 -12.44 -4.00 -1.90
C TYR A 103 -12.61 -2.57 -2.42
N VAL A 104 -11.68 -1.99 -3.19
CA VAL A 104 -10.38 -2.52 -3.62
C VAL A 104 -9.26 -2.22 -2.63
N ALA A 105 -8.12 -2.91 -2.71
CA ALA A 105 -6.95 -2.59 -1.89
C ALA A 105 -6.38 -1.20 -2.23
N GLY A 106 -6.64 -0.21 -1.35
CA GLY A 106 -6.22 1.18 -1.58
C GLY A 106 -4.72 1.30 -1.83
N HIS A 107 -3.91 0.51 -1.10
CA HIS A 107 -2.45 0.47 -1.29
C HIS A 107 -2.01 0.02 -2.68
N ALA A 108 -2.70 -0.97 -3.26
CA ALA A 108 -2.38 -1.46 -4.59
C ALA A 108 -2.81 -0.44 -5.66
N THR A 109 -4.00 0.14 -5.50
CA THR A 109 -4.57 1.11 -6.45
C THR A 109 -3.71 2.37 -6.58
N THR A 110 -3.32 2.99 -5.46
CA THR A 110 -2.49 4.19 -5.45
C THR A 110 -1.09 3.91 -5.97
N THR A 111 -0.42 2.86 -5.48
CA THR A 111 0.93 2.50 -5.95
C THR A 111 0.94 2.24 -7.45
N ALA A 112 -0.01 1.44 -7.97
CA ALA A 112 -0.09 1.15 -9.39
C ALA A 112 -0.31 2.42 -10.21
N SER A 113 -1.21 3.31 -9.79
CA SER A 113 -1.48 4.57 -10.50
C SER A 113 -0.25 5.46 -10.63
N VAL A 114 0.50 5.64 -9.54
CA VAL A 114 1.70 6.49 -9.52
C VAL A 114 2.80 5.84 -10.35
N VAL A 115 3.06 4.54 -10.17
CA VAL A 115 4.07 3.83 -10.95
C VAL A 115 3.78 3.89 -12.45
N GLN A 116 2.51 3.72 -12.86
CA GLN A 116 2.15 3.86 -14.28
C GLN A 116 2.32 5.28 -14.82
N ALA A 117 2.00 6.31 -14.02
CA ALA A 117 2.24 7.69 -14.42
C ALA A 117 3.75 7.98 -14.59
N LEU A 118 4.59 7.46 -13.70
CA LEU A 118 6.05 7.62 -13.79
C LEU A 118 6.63 6.83 -14.96
N ARG A 119 6.18 5.60 -15.19
CA ARG A 119 6.55 4.80 -16.36
C ARG A 119 6.27 5.56 -17.66
N PHE A 120 5.10 6.18 -17.77
CA PHE A 120 4.75 7.00 -18.92
C PHE A 120 5.71 8.19 -19.10
N LEU A 121 6.04 8.90 -18.02
CA LEU A 121 6.95 10.04 -18.05
C LEU A 121 8.41 9.65 -18.33
N LEU A 122 8.82 8.43 -17.98
CA LEU A 122 10.12 7.86 -18.31
C LEU A 122 10.19 7.30 -19.75
N GLY A 123 9.17 7.52 -20.57
CA GLY A 123 9.16 7.04 -21.95
C GLY A 123 8.95 5.52 -22.08
N GLY A 124 8.34 4.89 -21.07
CA GLY A 124 8.08 3.45 -21.05
C GLY A 124 9.16 2.60 -20.41
N GLU A 125 10.18 3.20 -19.79
CA GLU A 125 11.20 2.47 -19.01
C GLU A 125 10.55 1.71 -17.84
N ASP A 126 10.93 0.44 -17.70
CA ASP A 126 10.35 -0.50 -16.73
C ASP A 126 11.26 -0.75 -15.52
N THR A 127 12.47 -0.17 -15.53
CA THR A 127 13.44 -0.30 -14.45
C THR A 127 13.90 1.05 -13.91
N VAL A 128 13.87 1.22 -12.60
CA VAL A 128 14.40 2.39 -11.89
C VAL A 128 15.14 1.95 -10.64
N ASP A 129 16.29 2.56 -10.37
CA ASP A 129 17.05 2.32 -9.16
C ASP A 129 16.59 3.28 -8.05
N VAL A 130 15.86 2.75 -7.06
CA VAL A 130 15.38 3.50 -5.91
C VAL A 130 15.59 2.73 -4.61
N THR A 131 15.97 3.45 -3.56
CA THR A 131 16.03 2.92 -2.19
C THR A 131 14.89 3.49 -1.38
N LEU A 132 13.95 2.64 -0.95
CA LEU A 132 12.82 3.04 -0.13
C LEU A 132 12.99 2.50 1.31
N PRO A 133 12.92 3.35 2.35
CA PRO A 133 12.79 2.86 3.70
C PRO A 133 11.33 2.45 3.98
N SER A 134 11.14 1.59 4.99
CA SER A 134 9.82 1.35 5.55
C SER A 134 9.36 2.57 6.35
N TYR A 135 8.14 3.04 6.10
CA TYR A 135 7.47 4.05 6.93
C TYR A 135 6.45 3.43 7.90
N ALA A 136 6.51 2.11 8.09
CA ALA A 136 5.63 1.46 9.05
C ALA A 136 6.08 1.78 10.47
N MET A 137 5.13 2.20 11.32
CA MET A 137 5.39 2.22 12.75
C MET A 137 5.65 0.79 13.22
N GLN A 138 6.78 0.59 13.88
CA GLN A 138 7.13 -0.67 14.51
C GLN A 138 6.27 -0.80 15.78
N MET A 139 5.47 -1.86 15.87
CA MET A 139 4.68 -2.12 17.07
C MET A 139 5.66 -2.34 18.24
N GLY A 140 5.74 -1.38 19.15
CA GLY A 140 6.59 -1.45 20.35
C GLY A 140 7.90 -0.65 20.33
N ASN A 141 8.21 0.16 19.30
CA ASN A 141 9.34 1.09 19.37
C ASN A 141 8.97 2.47 18.82
N SER A 142 8.53 3.36 19.72
CA SER A 142 8.33 4.77 19.44
C SER A 142 9.67 5.50 19.44
N THR A 143 10.45 5.34 18.39
CA THR A 143 11.53 6.28 18.09
C THR A 143 11.27 6.87 16.72
N VAL A 144 10.67 8.07 16.73
CA VAL A 144 10.68 8.97 15.59
C VAL A 144 12.14 9.27 15.28
N PRO A 145 12.68 8.96 14.09
CA PRO A 145 14.00 9.42 13.71
C PRO A 145 13.94 10.95 13.60
N GLY A 146 14.72 11.65 14.41
CA GLY A 146 14.90 13.09 14.29
C GLY A 146 15.50 13.47 12.92
N PRO A 147 15.29 14.71 12.46
CA PRO A 147 15.78 15.13 11.15
C PRO A 147 17.31 15.03 11.10
N ARG A 148 17.82 14.48 10.00
CA ARG A 148 19.18 14.72 9.52
C ARG A 148 19.12 15.75 8.40
#